data_AF-A0A5D9D000-F1
#
_entry.id   AF-A0A5D9D000-F1
#
_cell.length_a   1.000
_cell.length_b   1.000
_cell.length_c   1.000
_cell.angle_alpha   90.00
_cell.angle_beta   90.00
_cell.angle_gamma   90.00
#
_symmetry.space_group_name_H-M   'P 1'
#
loop_
_entity.id
_entity.type
_entity.pdbx_description
1 polymer ?
#
loop_
_entity_poly.entity_id
_entity_poly.type
_entity_poly.pdbx_seq_one_letter_code
_entity_poly.pdbx_strand_id
1 'polypeptide(L)'
;MSPDQINFLKDTYPRFWHEVLLQVPAGHWNLVASLFHQCYLIAADQGDTSPWVTLHFERLDDGLFRAYAAPLVDFEKWTDGNSLAVIIALQFFNERQKIICEVCGLPGGRYCISPEFCSRKKEKWHGD
;
A
#
# COMPACT_ATOMS: atom_id res chain seq x y z
N MET A 1 8.13 9.31 1.86
CA MET A 1 8.89 8.32 1.05
C MET A 1 10.14 8.97 0.44
N SER A 2 11.14 8.19 0.02
CA SER A 2 12.25 8.70 -0.79
C SER A 2 11.85 8.84 -2.28
N PRO A 3 12.56 9.67 -3.07
CA PRO A 3 12.31 9.77 -4.52
C PRO A 3 12.39 8.42 -5.25
N ASP A 4 13.37 7.58 -4.91
CA ASP A 4 13.54 6.26 -5.53
C ASP A 4 12.34 5.33 -5.28
N GLN A 5 11.76 5.38 -4.07
CA GLN A 5 10.56 4.62 -3.73
C GLN A 5 9.34 5.11 -4.50
N ILE A 6 9.21 6.44 -4.66
CA ILE A 6 8.12 7.04 -5.42
C ILE A 6 8.22 6.62 -6.89
N ASN A 7 9.41 6.73 -7.48
CA ASN A 7 9.64 6.33 -8.87
C ASN A 7 9.37 4.84 -9.06
N PHE A 8 9.86 3.99 -8.16
CA PHE A 8 9.55 2.55 -8.18
C PHE A 8 8.04 2.27 -8.20
N LEU A 9 7.26 2.92 -7.33
CA LEU A 9 5.81 2.74 -7.27
C LEU A 9 5.10 3.25 -8.54
N LYS A 10 5.52 4.42 -9.06
CA LYS A 10 4.99 5.00 -10.30
C LYS A 10 5.28 4.12 -11.52
N ASP A 11 6.49 3.58 -11.60
CA ASP A 11 6.93 2.80 -12.76
C ASP A 11 6.37 1.37 -12.73
N THR A 12 6.32 0.75 -11.55
CA THR A 12 5.86 -0.64 -11.39
C THR A 12 4.34 -0.75 -11.37
N TYR A 13 3.66 0.21 -10.75
CA TYR A 13 2.20 0.18 -10.53
C TYR A 13 1.52 1.49 -10.94
N PRO A 14 1.70 1.97 -12.19
CA PRO A 14 1.26 3.30 -12.62
C PRO A 14 -0.24 3.53 -12.46
N ARG A 15 -1.05 2.46 -12.55
CA ARG A 15 -2.52 2.51 -12.47
C ARG A 15 -3.04 2.69 -11.04
N PHE A 16 -2.25 2.30 -10.04
CA PHE A 16 -2.64 2.39 -8.64
C PHE A 16 -2.07 3.64 -7.95
N TRP A 17 -1.12 4.32 -8.60
CA TRP A 17 -0.51 5.51 -8.05
C TRP A 17 -1.49 6.69 -7.96
N HIS A 18 -1.45 7.40 -6.84
CA HIS A 18 -2.18 8.64 -6.62
C HIS A 18 -1.26 9.68 -5.94
N GLU A 19 -1.31 10.95 -6.34
CA GLU A 19 -0.39 11.99 -5.84
C GLU A 19 -0.51 12.24 -4.34
N VAL A 20 -1.66 11.94 -3.73
CA VAL A 20 -1.85 12.01 -2.27
C VAL A 20 -0.87 11.09 -1.50
N LEU A 21 -0.35 10.04 -2.15
CA LEU A 21 0.62 9.12 -1.56
C LEU A 21 1.97 9.78 -1.30
N LEU A 22 2.27 10.94 -1.91
CA LEU A 22 3.46 11.72 -1.55
C LEU A 22 3.47 12.14 -0.08
N GLN A 23 2.30 12.21 0.56
CA GLN A 23 2.14 12.55 1.97
C GLN A 23 2.27 11.32 2.91
N VAL A 24 2.39 10.11 2.36
CA VAL A 24 2.56 8.90 3.18
C VAL A 24 3.95 8.90 3.84
N PRO A 25 4.03 8.57 5.14
CA PRO A 25 5.28 8.50 5.86
C PRO A 25 6.30 7.58 5.19
N ALA A 26 7.58 7.92 5.29
CA ALA A 26 8.63 7.15 4.62
C ALA A 26 8.70 5.69 5.08
N GLY A 27 8.47 5.42 6.37
CA GLY A 27 8.41 4.06 6.90
C GLY A 27 7.24 3.23 6.37
N HIS A 28 6.18 3.88 5.86
CA HIS A 28 4.97 3.20 5.41
C HIS A 28 4.98 2.88 3.91
N TRP A 29 6.06 3.21 3.18
CA TRP A 29 6.14 2.98 1.72
C TRP A 29 5.92 1.51 1.34
N ASN A 30 6.44 0.58 2.15
CA ASN A 30 6.27 -0.86 1.95
C ASN A 30 4.81 -1.28 2.04
N LEU A 31 3.98 -0.63 2.86
CA LEU A 31 2.54 -0.92 2.90
C LEU A 31 1.86 -0.57 1.59
N VAL A 32 2.23 0.56 0.98
CA VAL A 32 1.71 0.97 -0.32
C VAL A 32 2.16 -0.01 -1.40
N ALA A 33 3.45 -0.38 -1.40
CA ALA A 33 4.00 -1.37 -2.34
C ALA A 33 3.30 -2.74 -2.19
N SER A 34 3.08 -3.22 -0.97
CA SER A 34 2.36 -4.46 -0.70
C SER A 34 0.93 -4.41 -1.22
N LEU A 35 0.18 -3.34 -0.94
CA LEU A 35 -1.20 -3.22 -1.41
C LEU A 35 -1.27 -3.25 -2.95
N PHE A 36 -0.41 -2.49 -3.62
CA PHE A 36 -0.35 -2.47 -5.08
C PHE A 36 0.01 -3.84 -5.66
N HIS A 37 1.01 -4.49 -5.08
CA HIS A 37 1.45 -5.80 -5.49
C HIS A 37 0.34 -6.86 -5.32
N GLN A 38 -0.38 -6.83 -4.19
CA GLN A 38 -1.51 -7.74 -3.97
C GLN A 38 -2.64 -7.50 -4.99
N CYS A 39 -3.01 -6.25 -5.28
CA CYS A 39 -3.99 -5.96 -6.32
C CYS A 39 -3.55 -6.42 -7.72
N TYR A 40 -2.24 -6.36 -8.01
CA TYR A 40 -1.66 -6.87 -9.25
C TYR A 40 -1.73 -8.41 -9.32
N LEU A 41 -1.35 -9.12 -8.25
CA LEU A 41 -1.40 -10.58 -8.20
C LEU A 41 -2.83 -11.12 -8.34
N ILE A 42 -3.79 -10.48 -7.68
CA ILE A 42 -5.21 -10.87 -7.79
C ILE A 42 -5.71 -10.72 -9.24
N ALA A 43 -5.26 -9.68 -9.95
CA ALA A 43 -5.56 -9.53 -11.38
C ALA A 43 -4.94 -10.68 -12.19
N ALA A 44 -3.64 -10.91 -11.99
CA ALA A 44 -2.87 -11.90 -12.73
C ALA A 44 -3.40 -13.33 -12.59
N ASP A 45 -3.94 -13.69 -11.42
CA ASP A 45 -4.59 -14.99 -11.17
C ASP A 45 -5.80 -15.24 -12.08
N GLN A 46 -6.45 -14.18 -12.57
CA GLN A 46 -7.54 -14.25 -13.54
C GLN A 46 -7.06 -14.29 -15.00
N GLY A 47 -5.75 -14.37 -15.23
CA GLY A 47 -5.15 -14.33 -16.55
C GLY A 47 -5.16 -12.96 -17.22
N ASP A 48 -5.45 -11.88 -16.47
CA ASP A 48 -5.51 -10.52 -16.98
C ASP A 48 -4.86 -9.53 -16.01
N THR A 49 -3.84 -8.81 -16.48
CA THR A 49 -3.16 -7.75 -15.67
C THR A 49 -3.74 -6.36 -15.94
N SER A 50 -4.82 -6.27 -16.72
CA SER A 50 -5.53 -5.02 -16.96
C SER A 50 -6.14 -4.48 -15.66
N PRO A 51 -6.25 -3.14 -15.53
CA PRO A 51 -6.74 -2.54 -14.31
C PRO A 51 -8.22 -2.88 -14.09
N TRP A 52 -8.50 -3.61 -13.01
CA TRP A 52 -9.82 -4.13 -12.64
C TRP A 52 -10.42 -3.40 -11.43
N VAL A 53 -9.57 -2.70 -10.66
CA VAL A 53 -9.94 -1.81 -9.56
C VAL A 53 -9.22 -0.47 -9.68
N THR A 54 -9.86 0.59 -9.19
CA THR A 54 -9.19 1.85 -8.82
C THR A 54 -9.00 1.87 -7.32
N LEU A 55 -7.80 2.26 -6.88
CA LEU A 55 -7.52 2.51 -5.48
C LEU A 55 -7.66 4.00 -5.17
N HIS A 56 -8.35 4.29 -4.09
CA HIS A 56 -8.54 5.64 -3.56
C HIS A 56 -7.87 5.73 -2.20
N PHE A 57 -7.23 6.85 -1.93
CA PHE A 57 -6.51 7.10 -0.68
C PHE A 57 -6.97 8.41 -0.07
N GLU A 58 -7.35 8.36 1.19
CA GLU A 58 -7.79 9.49 1.98
C GLU A 58 -6.88 9.64 3.19
N ARG A 59 -6.37 10.86 3.42
CA ARG A 59 -5.62 11.17 4.64
C ARG A 59 -6.61 11.58 5.73
N LEU A 60 -6.54 10.90 6.87
CA LEU A 60 -7.39 11.12 8.03
C LEU A 60 -6.80 12.19 8.96
N ASP A 61 -7.63 12.72 9.86
CA ASP A 61 -7.25 13.77 10.83
C ASP A 61 -6.12 13.33 11.78
N ASP A 62 -6.04 12.03 12.08
CA ASP A 62 -4.97 11.46 12.90
C ASP A 62 -3.67 11.22 12.13
N GLY A 63 -3.60 11.64 10.87
CA GLY A 63 -2.46 11.52 9.98
C GLY A 63 -2.33 10.17 9.27
N LEU A 64 -3.17 9.19 9.58
CA LEU A 64 -3.19 7.89 8.89
C LEU A 64 -3.84 8.01 7.50
N PHE A 65 -3.65 6.97 6.69
CA PHE A 65 -4.31 6.83 5.40
C PHE A 65 -5.36 5.75 5.45
N ARG A 66 -6.48 6.00 4.80
CA ARG A 66 -7.45 4.98 4.48
C ARG A 66 -7.43 4.70 2.99
N ALA A 67 -7.22 3.44 2.64
CA ALA A 67 -7.35 2.95 1.29
C ALA A 67 -8.75 2.34 1.08
N TYR A 68 -9.30 2.58 -0.09
CA TYR A 68 -10.54 2.01 -0.58
C TYR A 68 -10.35 1.55 -2.02
N ALA A 69 -11.12 0.56 -2.46
CA ALA A 69 -11.15 0.13 -3.86
C ALA A 69 -12.53 0.36 -4.46
N ALA A 70 -12.55 0.76 -5.73
CA ALA A 70 -13.76 0.82 -6.55
C ALA A 70 -13.57 -0.04 -7.80
N PRO A 71 -14.59 -0.81 -8.24
CA PRO A 71 -14.54 -1.54 -9.51
C PRO A 71 -14.43 -0.55 -10.68
N LEU A 72 -13.59 -0.85 -11.68
CA LEU A 72 -13.37 0.06 -12.79
C LEU A 72 -14.51 0.02 -13.82
N VAL A 73 -14.76 -1.13 -14.45
CA VAL A 73 -15.97 -1.41 -15.25
C VAL A 73 -15.81 -2.84 -15.76
N ASP A 74 -16.16 -3.80 -14.90
CA ASP A 74 -16.71 -5.10 -15.28
C ASP A 74 -17.03 -5.84 -13.97
N PHE A 75 -18.30 -5.84 -13.54
CA PHE A 75 -18.68 -6.59 -12.34
C PHE A 75 -18.40 -8.08 -12.51
N GLU A 76 -18.36 -8.59 -13.74
CA GLU A 76 -18.07 -10.00 -14.03
C GLU A 76 -16.62 -10.38 -13.68
N LYS A 77 -15.68 -9.41 -13.66
CA LYS A 77 -14.29 -9.63 -13.21
C LYS A 77 -14.14 -9.62 -11.68
N TRP A 78 -15.16 -9.17 -10.96
CA TRP A 78 -15.20 -9.15 -9.50
C TRP A 78 -15.89 -10.41 -8.98
N THR A 79 -15.17 -11.52 -9.02
CA THR A 79 -15.62 -12.74 -8.33
C THR A 79 -15.68 -12.51 -6.82
N ASP A 80 -16.45 -13.32 -6.11
CA ASP A 80 -16.50 -13.29 -4.64
C ASP A 80 -15.09 -13.45 -4.03
N GLY A 81 -14.27 -14.32 -4.63
CA GLY A 81 -12.89 -14.56 -4.21
C GLY A 81 -12.00 -13.33 -4.34
N ASN A 82 -12.04 -12.66 -5.50
CA ASN A 82 -11.20 -11.47 -5.75
C ASN A 82 -11.64 -10.28 -4.90
N SER A 83 -12.96 -10.12 -4.76
CA SER A 83 -13.56 -9.07 -3.92
C SER A 83 -13.12 -9.26 -2.47
N LEU A 84 -13.19 -10.49 -1.95
CA LEU A 84 -12.72 -10.83 -0.62
C LEU A 84 -11.21 -10.60 -0.47
N ALA A 85 -10.40 -11.01 -1.45
CA ALA A 85 -8.96 -10.82 -1.44
C ALA A 85 -8.56 -9.33 -1.40
N VAL A 86 -9.25 -8.47 -2.17
CA VAL A 86 -9.04 -7.01 -2.11
C VAL A 86 -9.47 -6.44 -0.76
N ILE A 87 -10.61 -6.86 -0.21
CA ILE A 87 -11.04 -6.43 1.12
C ILE A 87 -9.97 -6.78 2.17
N ILE A 88 -9.41 -7.99 2.11
CA ILE A 88 -8.34 -8.42 3.01
C ILE A 88 -7.08 -7.56 2.82
N ALA A 89 -6.65 -7.31 1.58
CA ALA A 89 -5.48 -6.48 1.30
C ALA A 89 -5.66 -5.04 1.81
N LEU A 90 -6.85 -4.45 1.61
CA LEU A 90 -7.20 -3.13 2.14
C LEU A 90 -7.24 -3.11 3.66
N GLN A 91 -7.78 -4.15 4.31
CA GLN A 91 -7.78 -4.28 5.77
C GLN A 91 -6.35 -4.34 6.32
N PHE A 92 -5.47 -5.13 5.70
CA PHE A 92 -4.06 -5.16 6.09
C PHE A 92 -3.42 -3.79 5.98
N PHE A 93 -3.61 -3.08 4.87
CA PHE A 93 -3.10 -1.72 4.71
C PHE A 93 -3.64 -0.77 5.79
N ASN A 94 -4.96 -0.75 6.01
CA ASN A 94 -5.63 0.18 6.92
C ASN A 94 -5.27 -0.07 8.39
N GLU A 95 -5.12 -1.32 8.81
CA GLU A 95 -4.81 -1.67 10.20
C GLU A 95 -3.32 -1.59 10.50
N ARG A 96 -2.45 -1.99 9.57
CA ARG A 96 -1.02 -2.12 9.83
C ARG A 96 -0.36 -0.77 10.13
N GLN A 97 -0.85 0.31 9.53
CA GLN A 97 -0.36 1.68 9.77
C GLN A 97 -0.42 2.09 11.26
N LYS A 98 -1.37 1.54 12.03
CA LYS A 98 -1.55 1.86 13.45
C LYS A 98 -0.42 1.33 14.34
N ILE A 99 0.32 0.34 13.86
CA ILE A 99 1.28 -0.43 14.68
C ILE A 99 2.71 -0.42 14.13
N ILE A 100 2.95 0.28 13.01
CA ILE A 100 4.28 0.45 12.42
C ILE A 100 4.76 1.90 12.45
N CYS A 101 6.08 2.06 12.58
CA CYS A 101 6.72 3.37 12.70
C CYS A 101 6.68 4.16 11.39
N GLU A 102 6.30 5.44 11.48
CA GLU A 102 6.25 6.39 10.36
C GLU A 102 7.63 6.67 9.73
N VAL A 103 8.72 6.40 10.46
CA VAL A 103 10.10 6.63 10.01
C VAL A 103 10.72 5.38 9.41
N CYS A 104 10.72 4.26 10.16
CA CYS A 104 11.48 3.06 9.77
C CYS A 104 10.61 1.88 9.27
N GLY A 105 9.28 1.97 9.37
CA GLY A 105 8.35 0.91 8.94
C GLY A 105 8.26 -0.29 9.86
N LEU A 106 9.10 -0.36 10.90
CA LEU A 106 9.12 -1.50 11.81
C LEU A 106 7.96 -1.51 12.79
N PRO A 107 7.55 -2.71 13.27
CA PRO A 107 6.55 -2.84 14.32
C PRO A 107 7.00 -2.22 15.64
N GLY A 108 6.05 -1.72 16.43
CA GLY A 108 6.32 -1.17 17.77
C GLY A 108 5.59 0.13 18.10
N GLY A 109 4.66 0.55 17.23
CA GLY A 109 3.90 1.80 17.37
C GLY A 109 4.24 2.81 16.28
N ARG A 110 3.41 3.86 16.18
CA ARG A 110 3.50 4.88 15.11
C ARG A 110 4.74 5.76 15.20
N TYR A 111 5.21 6.01 16.42
CA TYR A 111 6.33 6.91 16.68
C TYR A 111 7.60 6.14 16.99
N CYS A 112 8.72 6.61 16.46
CA CYS A 112 10.02 6.03 16.79
C CYS A 112 10.39 6.34 18.24
N ILE A 113 10.98 5.36 18.94
CA ILE A 113 11.45 5.53 20.33
C ILE A 113 12.65 6.50 20.39
N SER A 114 13.53 6.49 19.38
CA SER A 114 14.54 7.54 19.20
C SER A 114 15.04 7.64 17.74
N PRO A 115 15.45 8.82 17.26
CA PRO A 115 16.04 8.97 15.92
C PRO A 115 17.26 8.07 15.67
N GLU A 116 18.11 7.81 16.69
CA GLU A 116 19.27 6.93 16.54
C GLU A 116 18.88 5.45 16.41
N PHE A 117 17.74 5.05 16.96
CA PHE A 117 17.22 3.68 16.83
C PHE A 117 16.71 3.42 15.41
N CYS A 118 15.99 4.39 14.83
CA CYS A 118 15.43 4.27 13.49
C CYS A 118 16.47 4.44 12.36
N SER A 119 17.50 5.29 12.54
CA SER A 119 18.51 5.56 11.50
C SER A 119 19.33 4.33 11.10
N ARG A 120 19.45 3.33 11.97
CA ARG A 120 20.22 2.10 11.72
C ARG A 120 19.40 0.97 11.08
N LYS A 121 18.08 1.10 11.06
CA LYS A 121 17.19 0.03 10.58
C LYS A 121 16.53 0.45 9.27
N LYS A 122 17.14 0.04 8.15
CA LYS A 122 16.48 0.08 6.84
C LYS A 122 15.72 -1.23 6.65
N GLU A 123 14.40 -1.15 6.55
CA GLU A 123 13.61 -2.30 6.12
C GLU A 123 13.96 -2.59 4.65
N LYS A 124 14.42 -3.81 4.37
CA LYS A 124 14.66 -4.28 3.00
C LYS A 124 13.38 -4.89 2.48
N TRP A 125 12.91 -4.44 1.33
CA TRP A 125 11.84 -5.12 0.61
C TRP A 125 12.37 -6.46 0.11
N HIS A 126 11.77 -7.55 0.57
CA HIS A 126 11.98 -8.89 0.04
C HIS A 126 10.75 -9.22 -0.79
N GLY A 127 10.81 -8.93 -2.08
CA GLY A 127 9.75 -9.22 -3.05
C GLY A 127 9.89 -10.65 -3.56
N ASP A 128 9.76 -11.62 -2.64
CA ASP A 128 9.68 -13.04 -2.97
C ASP A 128 8.22 -13.44 -3.25
#